data_AF-A0A4Q8ACS8-F1
#
_entry.id   AF-A0A4Q8ACS8-F1
#
_cell.length_a   1.000
_cell.length_b   1.000
_cell.length_c   1.000
_cell.angle_alpha   90.00
_cell.angle_beta   90.00
_cell.angle_gamma   90.00
#
_symmetry.space_group_name_H-M   'P 1'
#
loop_
_entity.id
_entity.type
_entity.pdbx_description
1 polymer ?
#
loop_
_entity_poly.entity_id
_entity_poly.type
_entity_poly.pdbx_seq_one_letter_code
_entity_poly.pdbx_strand_id
1 'polypeptide(L)'
;MLTTGDLLLFIDGLPKDIQADDPRLSMVAEAVNGFVDKLPHIERDAEGAWTTQTKMGALLVASRLWLRTESPSGIQKFGDGQIYISKFDPEAAKLLNTDEYSKPEAI
;
A
#
# COMPACT_ATOMS: atom_id res chain seq x y z
N MET A 1 -5.12 11.81 -0.21
CA MET A 1 -4.38 10.91 0.69
C MET A 1 -5.36 10.04 1.46
N LEU A 2 -4.90 8.87 1.92
CA LEU A 2 -5.63 7.96 2.79
C LEU A 2 -5.51 8.39 4.25
N THR A 3 -6.58 8.14 4.99
CA THR A 3 -6.64 8.24 6.46
C THR A 3 -6.84 6.85 7.06
N THR A 4 -6.58 6.68 8.35
CA THR A 4 -6.89 5.43 9.06
C THR A 4 -8.38 5.10 9.06
N GLY A 5 -9.25 6.12 9.06
CA GLY A 5 -10.69 5.96 8.88
C GLY A 5 -11.06 5.38 7.50
N ASP A 6 -10.38 5.82 6.44
CA ASP A 6 -10.59 5.24 5.10
C ASP A 6 -10.22 3.74 5.09
N LEU A 7 -9.15 3.36 5.79
CA LEU A 7 -8.72 1.96 5.89
C LEU A 7 -9.71 1.12 6.71
N LEU A 8 -10.18 1.64 7.84
CA LEU A 8 -11.15 0.97 8.71
C LEU A 8 -12.46 0.64 7.96
N LEU A 9 -12.87 1.55 7.06
CA LEU A 9 -14.09 1.38 6.27
C LEU A 9 -13.93 0.40 5.10
N PHE A 10 -12.72 0.28 4.54
CA PHE A 10 -12.50 -0.37 3.25
C PHE A 10 -11.77 -1.71 3.33
N ILE A 11 -10.88 -1.89 4.31
CA ILE A 11 -10.15 -3.14 4.47
C ILE A 11 -11.07 -4.19 5.10
N ASP A 12 -11.50 -5.14 4.29
CA ASP A 12 -12.19 -6.33 4.78
C ASP A 12 -11.20 -7.27 5.51
N GLY A 13 -11.64 -7.91 6.58
CA GLY A 13 -10.81 -8.81 7.40
C GLY A 13 -9.96 -8.14 8.49
N LEU A 14 -10.22 -6.86 8.83
CA LEU A 14 -9.65 -6.26 10.03
C LEU A 14 -10.11 -7.02 11.30
N PRO A 15 -9.21 -7.25 12.28
CA PRO A 15 -9.60 -7.72 13.59
C PRO A 15 -10.68 -6.83 14.21
N LYS A 16 -11.65 -7.43 14.91
CA LYS A 16 -12.82 -6.72 15.45
C LYS A 16 -12.46 -5.68 16.52
N ASP A 17 -11.27 -5.79 17.09
CA ASP A 17 -10.71 -4.89 18.10
C ASP A 17 -9.90 -3.73 17.51
N ILE A 18 -9.61 -3.73 16.20
CA ILE A 18 -8.92 -2.61 15.57
C ILE A 18 -9.80 -1.37 15.57
N GLN A 19 -9.17 -0.25 15.94
CA GLN A 19 -9.74 1.08 15.94
C GLN A 19 -8.96 2.01 15.01
N ALA A 20 -9.54 3.16 14.66
CA ALA A 20 -8.93 4.11 13.73
C ALA A 20 -7.63 4.75 14.25
N ASP A 21 -7.34 4.68 15.54
CA ASP A 21 -6.09 5.13 16.16
C ASP A 21 -5.03 4.02 16.28
N ASP A 22 -5.30 2.82 15.74
CA ASP A 22 -4.33 1.73 15.75
C ASP A 22 -3.05 2.14 14.98
N PRO A 23 -1.87 2.07 15.62
CA PRO A 23 -0.63 2.52 15.01
C PRO A 23 -0.27 1.73 13.74
N ARG A 24 -0.72 0.47 13.62
CA ARG A 24 -0.50 -0.34 12.41
C ARG A 24 -1.26 0.23 11.22
N LEU A 25 -2.50 0.71 11.42
CA LEU A 25 -3.27 1.37 10.36
C LEU A 25 -2.60 2.69 9.94
N SER A 26 -2.09 3.47 10.89
CA SER A 26 -1.34 4.70 10.59
C SER A 26 -0.11 4.41 9.75
N MET A 27 0.68 3.39 10.12
CA MET A 27 1.86 2.99 9.35
C MET A 27 1.52 2.59 7.91
N VAL A 28 0.44 1.82 7.70
CA VAL A 28 0.00 1.43 6.34
C VAL A 28 -0.45 2.66 5.55
N ALA A 29 -1.26 3.54 6.16
CA ALA A 29 -1.73 4.75 5.50
C ALA A 29 -0.56 5.66 5.08
N GLU A 30 0.40 5.90 5.98
CA GLU A 30 1.59 6.72 5.72
C GLU A 30 2.47 6.12 4.61
N ALA A 31 2.72 4.81 4.64
CA ALA A 31 3.52 4.13 3.64
C ALA A 31 2.89 4.25 2.24
N VAL A 32 1.58 4.03 2.13
CA VAL A 32 0.86 4.13 0.85
C VAL A 32 0.79 5.58 0.38
N ASN A 33 0.54 6.54 1.27
CA ASN A 33 0.55 7.97 0.92
C ASN A 33 1.91 8.39 0.36
N GLY A 34 2.99 8.06 1.07
CA GLY A 34 4.35 8.38 0.63
C GLY A 34 4.75 7.66 -0.66
N PHE A 35 4.19 6.49 -0.96
CA PHE A 35 4.40 5.81 -2.23
C PHE A 35 3.65 6.49 -3.37
N VAL A 36 2.35 6.71 -3.21
CA VAL A 36 1.48 7.28 -4.25
C VAL A 36 1.95 8.69 -4.61
N ASP A 37 2.31 9.53 -3.64
CA ASP A 37 2.80 10.89 -3.92
C ASP A 37 4.16 10.93 -4.64
N LYS A 38 4.91 9.83 -4.67
CA LYS A 38 6.17 9.70 -5.43
C LYS A 38 5.97 9.20 -6.86
N LEU A 39 4.74 8.81 -7.24
CA LEU A 39 4.47 8.33 -8.58
C LEU A 39 4.38 9.50 -9.57
N PRO A 40 4.97 9.39 -10.77
CA PRO A 40 5.06 10.49 -11.73
C PRO A 40 3.71 10.84 -12.39
N HIS A 41 2.73 9.94 -12.37
CA HIS A 41 1.48 10.04 -13.13
C HIS A 41 0.25 9.71 -12.27
N ILE A 42 0.09 10.40 -11.14
CA ILE A 42 -1.15 10.31 -10.36
C ILE A 42 -2.14 11.37 -10.80
N GLU A 43 -3.41 10.98 -10.86
CA GLU A 43 -4.49 11.91 -11.17
C GLU A 43 -4.84 12.72 -9.93
N ARG A 44 -4.96 14.03 -10.12
CA ARG A 44 -5.40 14.97 -9.09
C ARG A 44 -6.60 15.76 -9.60
N ASP A 45 -7.49 16.13 -8.69
CA ASP A 45 -8.60 17.04 -8.99
C ASP A 45 -8.11 18.48 -9.16
N ALA A 46 -9.04 19.41 -9.41
CA ALA A 46 -8.72 20.82 -9.64
C ALA A 46 -8.06 21.50 -8.43
N GLU A 47 -8.29 20.96 -7.24
CA GLU A 47 -7.74 21.41 -5.96
C GLU A 47 -6.40 20.73 -5.63
N GLY A 48 -5.92 19.83 -6.48
CA GLY A 48 -4.66 19.11 -6.30
C GLY A 48 -4.75 17.91 -5.34
N ALA A 49 -5.95 17.55 -4.87
CA ALA A 49 -6.18 16.34 -4.10
C ALA A 49 -6.26 15.12 -5.02
N TRP A 50 -6.09 13.92 -4.46
CA TRP A 50 -6.19 12.69 -5.26
C TRP A 50 -7.61 12.51 -5.79
N THR A 51 -7.76 12.18 -7.07
CA THR A 51 -9.07 11.80 -7.61
C THR A 51 -9.60 10.53 -6.93
N THR A 52 -10.90 10.27 -7.06
CA THR A 52 -11.52 9.02 -6.59
C THR A 52 -10.80 7.78 -7.15
N GLN A 53 -10.36 7.84 -8.41
CA GLN A 53 -9.63 6.75 -9.05
C GLN A 53 -8.28 6.50 -8.36
N THR A 54 -7.50 7.54 -8.11
CA THR A 54 -6.23 7.43 -7.38
C THR A 54 -6.46 6.96 -5.94
N LYS A 55 -7.50 7.46 -5.26
CA LYS A 55 -7.85 7.04 -3.90
C LYS A 55 -8.23 5.56 -3.85
N MET A 56 -9.01 5.07 -4.80
CA MET A 56 -9.40 3.65 -4.89
C MET A 56 -8.18 2.76 -5.15
N GLY A 57 -7.29 3.15 -6.06
CA GLY A 57 -6.04 2.41 -6.30
C GLY A 57 -5.16 2.35 -5.04
N ALA A 58 -5.03 3.45 -4.32
CA ALA A 58 -4.29 3.51 -3.06
C ALA A 58 -4.91 2.60 -1.99
N LEU A 59 -6.25 2.57 -1.87
CA LEU A 59 -6.95 1.69 -0.94
C LEU A 59 -6.69 0.21 -1.22
N LEU A 60 -6.69 -0.21 -2.49
CA LEU A 60 -6.39 -1.59 -2.86
C LEU A 60 -4.95 -2.00 -2.48
N VAL A 61 -3.99 -1.09 -2.64
CA VAL A 61 -2.60 -1.32 -2.19
C VAL A 61 -2.55 -1.44 -0.67
N ALA A 62 -3.22 -0.53 0.06
CA ALA A 62 -3.27 -0.57 1.53
C ALA A 62 -3.88 -1.88 2.06
N SER A 63 -5.01 -2.34 1.49
CA SER A 63 -5.64 -3.61 1.88
C SER A 63 -4.70 -4.80 1.69
N ARG A 64 -3.94 -4.83 0.58
CA ARG A 64 -2.98 -5.92 0.31
C ARG A 64 -1.82 -5.93 1.30
N LEU A 65 -1.28 -4.77 1.65
CA LEU A 65 -0.22 -4.65 2.65
C LEU A 65 -0.69 -5.14 4.01
N TRP A 66 -1.89 -4.72 4.43
CA TRP A 66 -2.50 -5.14 5.69
C TRP A 66 -2.68 -6.66 5.78
N LEU A 67 -3.27 -7.27 4.75
CA LEU A 67 -3.52 -8.72 4.76
C LEU A 67 -2.23 -9.54 4.78
N ARG A 68 -1.11 -8.98 4.31
CA ARG A 68 0.19 -9.65 4.36
C ARG A 68 0.84 -9.65 5.72
N THR A 69 0.76 -8.53 6.45
CA THR A 69 1.27 -8.46 7.83
C THR A 69 0.56 -9.47 8.73
N GLU A 70 -0.69 -9.79 8.43
CA GLU A 70 -1.52 -10.72 9.20
C GLU A 70 -1.51 -12.17 8.66
N SER A 71 -0.81 -12.47 7.56
CA SER A 71 -0.79 -13.84 7.02
C SER A 71 0.10 -14.78 7.89
N PRO A 72 -0.33 -16.02 8.20
CA PRO A 72 0.46 -16.99 9.00
C PRO A 72 1.81 -17.40 8.40
N SER A 73 2.09 -16.97 7.17
CA SER A 73 3.31 -17.21 6.40
C SER A 73 4.11 -15.93 6.11
N GLY A 74 3.66 -14.77 6.62
CA GLY A 74 4.19 -13.46 6.29
C GLY A 74 5.69 -13.35 6.53
N ILE A 75 6.43 -13.00 5.47
CA ILE A 75 7.88 -12.66 5.32
C ILE A 75 8.91 -13.65 5.93
N GLN A 76 8.62 -14.31 7.06
CA GLN A 76 9.52 -15.18 7.82
C GLN A 76 9.73 -16.58 7.22
N LYS A 77 8.92 -17.03 6.23
CA LYS A 77 8.97 -18.43 5.78
C LYS A 77 9.97 -18.78 4.66
N PHE A 78 10.59 -17.82 3.98
CA PHE A 78 11.40 -18.15 2.82
C PHE A 78 12.73 -17.40 2.82
N GLY A 79 13.82 -18.16 2.98
CA GLY A 79 15.21 -17.72 3.12
C GLY A 79 15.83 -16.97 1.92
N ASP A 80 15.01 -16.51 0.97
CA ASP A 80 15.38 -15.62 -0.15
C ASP A 80 14.29 -14.54 -0.33
N GLY A 81 14.19 -13.64 0.64
CA GLY A 81 13.10 -12.66 0.74
C GLY A 81 12.96 -11.72 -0.45
N GLN A 82 14.04 -11.39 -1.16
CA GLN A 82 14.00 -10.46 -2.30
C GLN A 82 13.29 -11.05 -3.54
N ILE A 83 13.59 -12.30 -3.91
CA ILE A 83 13.00 -12.97 -5.09
C ILE A 83 11.51 -13.29 -4.85
N TYR A 84 11.15 -13.56 -3.59
CA TYR A 84 9.77 -13.82 -3.23
C TYR A 84 8.92 -12.54 -3.27
N ILE A 85 9.45 -11.44 -2.73
CA ILE A 85 8.76 -10.14 -2.75
C ILE A 85 8.49 -9.71 -4.21
N SER A 86 9.48 -9.77 -5.10
CA SER A 86 9.27 -9.39 -6.50
C SER A 86 8.28 -10.30 -7.25
N LYS A 87 8.25 -11.61 -6.98
CA LYS A 87 7.34 -12.56 -7.66
C LYS A 87 5.93 -12.62 -7.10
N PHE A 88 5.82 -12.59 -5.78
CA PHE A 88 4.55 -12.87 -5.10
C PHE A 88 3.96 -11.62 -4.48
N ASP A 89 4.75 -10.56 -4.24
CA ASP A 89 4.36 -9.29 -3.58
C ASP A 89 4.64 -8.05 -4.44
N PRO A 90 3.98 -7.91 -5.60
CA PRO A 90 4.26 -6.79 -6.50
C PRO A 90 4.03 -5.42 -5.83
N GLU A 91 3.17 -5.31 -4.82
CA GLU A 91 3.03 -4.08 -4.04
C GLU A 91 4.22 -3.80 -3.12
N ALA A 92 4.67 -4.77 -2.32
CA ALA A 92 5.84 -4.56 -1.47
C ALA A 92 7.12 -4.38 -2.31
N ALA A 93 7.21 -5.05 -3.46
CA ALA A 93 8.30 -4.85 -4.41
C ALA A 93 8.33 -3.42 -4.94
N LYS A 94 7.17 -2.84 -5.27
CA LYS A 94 7.05 -1.42 -5.67
C LYS A 94 7.40 -0.46 -4.53
N LEU A 95 6.99 -0.75 -3.29
CA LEU A 95 7.34 0.06 -2.13
C LEU A 95 8.84 0.03 -1.83
N LEU A 96 9.47 -1.13 -1.98
CA LEU A 96 10.89 -1.32 -1.75
C LEU A 96 11.74 -0.97 -2.98
N ASN A 97 11.12 -0.62 -4.12
CA ASN A 97 11.77 -0.43 -5.42
C ASN A 97 12.63 -1.63 -5.84
N THR A 98 12.13 -2.84 -5.59
CA THR A 98 12.80 -4.12 -5.89
C THR A 98 12.11 -4.92 -6.99
N ASP A 99 11.09 -4.37 -7.66
CA ASP A 99 10.50 -4.96 -8.85
C ASP A 99 11.32 -4.68 -10.10
N GLU A 100 11.17 -5.53 -11.12
CA GLU A 100 11.75 -5.33 -12.46
C GLU A 100 11.06 -4.19 -13.24
N TYR A 101 9.99 -3.62 -12.68
CA TYR A 101 9.30 -2.47 -13.24
C TYR A 101 10.07 -1.19 -12.92
N SER A 102 11.03 -0.87 -13.79
CA SER A 102 11.70 0.43 -13.78
C SER A 102 10.66 1.55 -13.82
N LYS A 103 10.82 2.56 -12.96
CA LYS A 103 10.00 3.78 -13.01
C LYS A 103 10.06 4.36 -14.43
N PRO A 104 8.91 4.73 -15.04
CA PRO A 104 8.95 5.46 -16.30
C PRO A 104 9.73 6.75 -16.07
N GLU A 105 10.83 6.90 -16.81
CA GLU A 105 11.56 8.16 -16.84
C GLU A 105 10.68 9.18 -17.57
N ALA A 106 10.50 10.34 -16.96
CA ALA A 106 9.88 11.46 -17.65
C ALA A 106 10.77 11.83 -18.84
N ILE A 107 10.21 11.78 -20.05
CA ILE A 107 10.83 12.31 -21.28
C ILE A 107 10.68 13.84 -21.28
#